data_AF-A0A5N5W4R8-F1
#
_entry.id   AF-A0A5N5W4R8-F1
#
_cell.length_a   1.000
_cell.length_b   1.000
_cell.length_c   1.000
_cell.angle_alpha   90.00
_cell.angle_beta   90.00
_cell.angle_gamma   90.00
#
_symmetry.space_group_name_H-M   'P 1'
#
loop_
_entity.id
_entity.type
_entity.pdbx_description
1 polymer ?
#
loop_
_entity_poly.entity_id
_entity_poly.type
_entity_poly.pdbx_seq_one_letter_code
_entity_poly.pdbx_strand_id
1 'polypeptide(L)'
;LHDAARIVAIRSNALRQLAGHGAMASLGVGREQAAELVDGHPGVGIAGVNSPNSTVISGPPAGVAAVVADAEARGLRARTIDVDYASHGPQVDEIAGLLTERLGGIRPVDTDVAFYSTVTAGRLETTGLDTAYWIANLRRPIRFADTVEALLADGYRLFIEASPHPVLNLGIQETVDHLGLTAAVVPTLRRDHGGLAQFTHSAALAFMAGADVDWRRWFPTDPTPRTVDLPTYPFQHRHYWLRRSPAATAAGGGHDAAEARLWQAIEDLDVEALAESLELDGGPEAVETLEPALPVLSAWRRRHREQSAIDSWRYRVTWEYRADTPETPELRGDWLLFVPAGHDDHPAVAATADALREHGATVRTHTVETGRVRRESLASVDTSGLAGIVNLLALDEAPHPDHPAVPAGLAATTALIQALNDNGTTTPVHTLTQGAVSTGSTDPLTHPLQA
;
A
#
# COMPACT_ATOMS: atom_id res chain seq x y z
N LEU A 1 31.90 -9.13 -1.88
CA LEU A 1 32.04 -10.04 -0.72
C LEU A 1 33.44 -10.00 -0.09
N HIS A 2 34.52 -10.18 -0.87
CA HIS A 2 35.90 -10.18 -0.33
C HIS A 2 36.23 -8.94 0.51
N ASP A 3 35.97 -7.74 -0.01
CA ASP A 3 36.25 -6.49 0.73
C ASP A 3 35.37 -6.33 1.97
N ALA A 4 34.09 -6.69 1.91
CA ALA A 4 33.20 -6.68 3.07
C ALA A 4 33.70 -7.63 4.18
N ALA A 5 34.12 -8.85 3.82
CA ALA A 5 34.70 -9.82 4.75
C ALA A 5 36.02 -9.30 5.37
N ARG A 6 36.86 -8.66 4.55
CA ARG A 6 38.11 -8.02 4.99
C ARG A 6 37.83 -6.89 5.98
N ILE A 7 36.88 -6.00 5.69
CA ILE A 7 36.48 -4.88 6.56
C ILE A 7 36.04 -5.38 7.92
N VAL A 8 35.08 -6.33 7.98
CA VAL A 8 34.56 -6.82 9.25
C VAL A 8 35.63 -7.57 10.06
N ALA A 9 36.46 -8.40 9.42
CA ALA A 9 37.50 -9.15 10.12
C ALA A 9 38.59 -8.23 10.69
N ILE A 10 39.04 -7.26 9.90
CA ILE A 10 40.08 -6.30 10.32
C ILE A 10 39.56 -5.38 11.42
N ARG A 11 38.32 -4.90 11.31
CA ARG A 11 37.65 -4.10 12.35
C ARG A 11 37.58 -4.86 13.67
N SER A 12 37.04 -6.08 13.65
CA SER A 12 36.91 -6.90 14.86
C SER A 12 38.27 -7.26 15.47
N ASN A 13 39.29 -7.51 14.65
CA ASN A 13 40.65 -7.75 15.16
C ASN A 13 41.28 -6.48 15.77
N ALA A 14 41.08 -5.31 15.16
CA ALA A 14 41.61 -4.04 15.69
C ALA A 14 40.94 -3.66 17.02
N LEU A 15 39.63 -3.88 17.16
CA LEU A 15 38.89 -3.62 18.40
C LEU A 15 39.43 -4.38 19.62
N ARG A 16 40.09 -5.52 19.42
CA ARG A 16 40.75 -6.25 20.52
C ARG A 16 41.87 -5.45 21.19
N GLN A 17 42.44 -4.45 20.54
CA GLN A 17 43.44 -3.57 21.17
C GLN A 17 42.80 -2.61 22.20
N LEU A 18 41.50 -2.36 22.09
CA LEU A 18 40.73 -1.49 22.98
C LEU A 18 40.04 -2.26 24.12
N ALA A 19 40.05 -3.60 24.04
CA ALA A 19 39.42 -4.48 25.01
C ALA A 19 39.94 -4.21 26.43
N GLY A 20 39.02 -4.18 27.40
CA GLY A 20 39.27 -3.89 28.81
C GLY A 20 39.34 -2.40 29.17
N HIS A 21 39.33 -1.49 28.18
CA HIS A 21 39.55 -0.06 28.42
C HIS A 21 38.31 0.81 28.18
N GLY A 22 37.19 0.21 27.79
CA GLY A 22 35.95 0.95 27.50
C GLY A 22 34.70 0.18 27.89
N ALA A 23 33.58 0.89 27.95
CA ALA A 23 32.26 0.30 28.18
C ALA A 23 31.21 1.03 27.34
N MET A 24 30.05 0.39 27.19
CA MET A 24 28.89 0.97 26.54
C MET A 24 27.62 0.63 27.32
N ALA A 25 26.63 1.53 27.29
CA ALA A 25 25.34 1.30 27.94
C ALA A 25 24.18 1.83 27.07
N SER A 26 23.05 1.14 27.16
CA SER A 26 21.78 1.57 26.58
C SER A 26 20.95 2.30 27.63
N LEU A 27 20.52 3.51 27.30
CA LEU A 27 19.60 4.33 28.06
C LEU A 27 18.22 4.31 27.38
N GLY A 28 17.17 4.12 28.16
CA GLY A 28 15.78 4.17 27.72
C GLY A 28 15.24 5.59 27.63
N VAL A 29 16.03 6.50 27.07
CA VAL A 29 15.69 7.91 26.88
C VAL A 29 16.17 8.41 25.51
N GLY A 30 15.56 9.50 25.06
CA GLY A 30 15.95 10.18 23.83
C GLY A 30 17.26 10.94 23.93
N ARG A 31 17.69 11.48 22.78
CA ARG A 31 18.99 12.14 22.60
C ARG A 31 19.24 13.29 23.58
N GLU A 32 18.26 14.16 23.78
CA GLU A 32 18.40 15.36 24.61
C GLU A 32 18.62 14.99 26.08
N GLN A 33 17.75 14.14 26.64
CA GLN A 33 17.88 13.66 28.00
C GLN A 33 19.15 12.80 28.20
N ALA A 34 19.56 12.02 27.20
CA ALA A 34 20.84 11.32 27.24
C ALA A 34 22.03 12.29 27.28
N ALA A 35 21.97 13.40 26.55
CA ALA A 35 23.01 14.43 26.57
C ALA A 35 23.12 15.08 27.96
N GLU A 36 22.00 15.34 28.63
CA GLU A 36 21.99 15.83 30.02
C GLU A 36 22.57 14.81 31.02
N LEU A 37 22.33 13.52 30.80
CA LEU A 37 22.84 12.46 31.68
C LEU A 37 24.35 12.25 31.54
N VAL A 38 24.91 12.44 30.34
CA VAL A 38 26.37 12.35 30.14
C VAL A 38 27.09 13.65 30.48
N ASP A 39 26.37 14.76 30.61
CA ASP A 39 26.95 16.03 31.03
C ASP A 39 27.56 15.89 32.43
N GLY A 40 28.79 16.40 32.59
CA GLY A 40 29.56 16.20 33.82
C GLY A 40 30.29 14.86 33.97
N HIS A 41 30.24 13.96 32.97
CA HIS A 41 30.98 12.69 32.95
C HIS A 41 32.08 12.69 31.87
N PRO A 42 33.31 13.15 32.17
CA PRO A 42 34.37 13.30 31.18
C PRO A 42 34.67 12.00 30.42
N GLY A 43 34.71 12.10 29.09
CA GLY A 43 35.02 10.98 28.20
C GLY A 43 33.84 10.03 27.91
N VAL A 44 32.67 10.23 28.53
CA VAL A 44 31.43 9.56 28.13
C VAL A 44 30.71 10.40 27.09
N GLY A 45 30.27 9.77 26.01
CA GLY A 45 29.52 10.44 24.96
C GLY A 45 28.45 9.54 24.37
N ILE A 46 27.55 10.14 23.57
CA ILE A 46 26.52 9.41 22.82
C ILE A 46 27.20 8.63 21.69
N ALA A 47 27.08 7.31 21.75
CA ALA A 47 27.56 6.37 20.75
C ALA A 47 26.54 6.14 19.63
N GLY A 48 25.24 6.31 19.91
CA GLY A 48 24.21 6.22 18.90
C GLY A 48 22.81 6.49 19.42
N VAL A 49 21.93 6.93 18.53
CA VAL A 49 20.50 7.17 18.81
C VAL A 49 19.71 6.19 17.95
N ASN A 50 19.08 5.20 18.61
CA ASN A 50 18.38 4.10 17.95
C ASN A 50 16.88 4.38 17.78
N SER A 51 16.31 5.25 18.60
CA SER A 51 14.92 5.68 18.52
C SER A 51 14.71 6.95 19.34
N PRO A 52 13.52 7.58 19.26
CA PRO A 52 13.16 8.71 20.12
C PRO A 52 13.29 8.40 21.64
N ASN A 53 13.24 7.12 22.03
CA ASN A 53 13.28 6.68 23.42
C ASN A 53 14.47 5.73 23.73
N SER A 54 15.46 5.64 22.86
CA SER A 54 16.62 4.76 23.07
C SER A 54 17.92 5.35 22.54
N THR A 55 18.86 5.59 23.47
CA THR A 55 20.18 6.13 23.19
C THR A 55 21.26 5.22 23.77
N VAL A 56 22.36 5.03 23.05
CA VAL A 56 23.53 4.29 23.51
C VAL A 56 24.64 5.27 23.82
N ILE A 57 25.32 5.08 24.95
CA ILE A 57 26.51 5.84 25.37
C ILE A 57 27.74 4.94 25.35
N SER A 58 28.91 5.55 25.21
CA SER A 58 30.21 4.88 25.25
C SER A 58 31.25 5.75 25.96
N GLY A 59 32.19 5.13 26.65
CA GLY A 59 33.29 5.85 27.28
C GLY A 59 34.10 4.98 28.24
N PRO A 60 34.90 5.60 29.14
CA PRO A 60 35.61 4.89 30.20
C PRO A 60 34.64 4.09 31.09
N PRO A 61 35.00 2.88 31.55
CA PRO A 61 34.11 2.02 32.33
C PRO A 61 33.50 2.69 33.57
N ALA A 62 34.31 3.43 34.33
CA ALA A 62 33.86 4.14 35.52
C ALA A 62 32.84 5.25 35.20
N GLY A 63 33.05 5.99 34.11
CA GLY A 63 32.12 7.04 33.68
C GLY A 63 30.79 6.48 33.19
N VAL A 64 30.82 5.42 32.37
CA VAL A 64 29.59 4.75 31.91
C VAL A 64 28.80 4.17 33.08
N ALA A 65 29.49 3.54 34.05
CA ALA A 65 28.85 3.03 35.25
C ALA A 65 28.20 4.15 36.10
N ALA A 66 28.84 5.31 36.20
CA ALA A 66 28.29 6.46 36.91
C ALA A 66 27.03 7.01 36.23
N VAL A 67 27.04 7.16 34.89
CA VAL A 67 25.85 7.59 34.13
C VAL A 67 24.69 6.59 34.27
N VAL A 68 24.97 5.29 34.25
CA VAL A 68 23.95 4.25 34.48
C VAL A 68 23.35 4.39 35.88
N ALA A 69 24.18 4.53 36.91
CA ALA A 69 23.71 4.71 38.28
C ALA A 69 22.87 5.99 38.44
N ASP A 70 23.27 7.10 37.82
CA ASP A 70 22.52 8.36 37.82
C ASP A 70 21.16 8.21 37.12
N ALA A 71 21.11 7.50 36.00
CA ALA A 71 19.86 7.22 35.29
C ALA A 71 18.91 6.34 36.14
N GLU A 72 19.43 5.27 36.74
CA GLU A 72 18.67 4.38 37.63
C GLU A 72 18.15 5.12 38.88
N ALA A 73 18.96 6.00 39.47
CA ALA A 73 18.55 6.84 40.60
C ALA A 73 17.40 7.80 40.24
N ARG A 74 17.28 8.18 38.96
CA ARG A 74 16.17 8.98 38.41
C ARG A 74 14.99 8.11 37.95
N GLY A 75 15.03 6.80 38.17
CA GLY A 75 13.98 5.86 37.76
C GLY A 75 13.95 5.56 36.26
N LEU A 76 15.01 5.89 35.54
CA LEU A 76 15.13 5.66 34.09
C LEU A 76 15.70 4.27 33.82
N ARG A 77 15.27 3.65 32.71
CA ARG A 77 15.84 2.37 32.27
C ARG A 77 17.26 2.60 31.76
N ALA A 78 18.24 1.92 32.35
CA ALA A 78 19.61 1.89 31.87
C ALA A 78 20.17 0.46 31.93
N ARG A 79 21.01 0.06 30.98
CA ARG A 79 21.61 -1.27 30.96
C ARG A 79 22.96 -1.26 30.27
N THR A 80 23.97 -1.82 30.93
CA THR A 80 25.29 -2.06 30.34
C THR A 80 25.20 -3.08 29.20
N ILE A 81 25.91 -2.80 28.11
CA ILE A 81 26.06 -3.69 26.97
C ILE A 81 27.28 -4.57 27.23
N ASP A 82 27.18 -5.87 26.95
CA ASP A 82 28.26 -6.85 27.16
C ASP A 82 29.37 -6.68 26.11
N VAL A 83 30.12 -5.59 26.24
CA VAL A 83 31.30 -5.21 25.45
C VAL A 83 32.33 -4.55 26.37
N ASP A 84 33.61 -4.81 26.11
CA ASP A 84 34.74 -4.33 26.91
C ASP A 84 35.56 -3.23 26.20
N TYR A 85 34.97 -2.58 25.20
CA TYR A 85 35.55 -1.47 24.44
C TYR A 85 34.52 -0.36 24.21
N ALA A 86 34.96 0.89 24.02
CA ALA A 86 34.12 2.04 23.72
C ALA A 86 34.24 2.44 22.24
N SER A 87 33.36 1.89 21.41
CA SER A 87 33.22 2.32 20.00
C SER A 87 32.39 3.60 19.89
N HIS A 88 32.47 4.29 18.75
CA HIS A 88 31.74 5.55 18.48
C HIS A 88 32.17 6.73 19.35
N GLY A 89 33.43 6.73 19.78
CA GLY A 89 34.04 7.78 20.60
C GLY A 89 35.55 7.87 20.45
N PRO A 90 36.22 8.77 21.22
CA PRO A 90 37.64 9.08 21.09
C PRO A 90 38.61 7.90 21.18
N GLN A 91 38.26 6.84 21.91
CA GLN A 91 39.09 5.64 22.04
C GLN A 91 39.41 4.99 20.68
N VAL A 92 38.55 5.17 19.67
CA VAL A 92 38.77 4.63 18.33
C VAL A 92 39.97 5.28 17.63
N ASP A 93 40.38 6.48 18.06
CA ASP A 93 41.53 7.20 17.47
C ASP A 93 42.85 6.42 17.65
N GLU A 94 42.95 5.58 18.71
CA GLU A 94 44.10 4.72 18.98
C GLU A 94 44.32 3.64 17.91
N ILE A 95 43.25 3.18 17.27
CA ILE A 95 43.29 2.12 16.24
C ILE A 95 43.11 2.65 14.81
N ALA A 96 42.88 3.96 14.65
CA ALA A 96 42.61 4.57 13.33
C ALA A 96 43.77 4.39 12.34
N GLY A 97 45.03 4.50 12.81
CA GLY A 97 46.21 4.26 11.98
C GLY A 97 46.30 2.83 11.44
N LEU A 98 46.08 1.84 12.33
CA LEU A 98 46.05 0.42 11.96
C LEU A 98 44.93 0.12 10.96
N LEU A 99 43.74 0.70 11.16
CA LEU A 99 42.62 0.54 10.24
C LEU A 99 42.93 1.14 8.87
N THR A 100 43.55 2.32 8.83
CA THR A 100 43.95 2.99 7.58
C THR A 100 44.90 2.11 6.78
N GLU A 101 45.93 1.57 7.42
CA GLU A 101 46.90 0.69 6.79
C GLU A 101 46.23 -0.60 6.28
N ARG A 102 45.53 -1.31 7.16
CA ARG A 102 45.03 -2.66 6.83
C ARG A 102 43.80 -2.67 5.95
N LEU A 103 43.00 -1.60 5.93
CA LEU A 103 41.90 -1.44 4.99
C LEU A 103 42.33 -0.74 3.70
N GLY A 104 43.62 -0.44 3.53
CA GLY A 104 44.15 0.10 2.29
C GLY A 104 43.78 -0.75 1.08
N GLY A 105 43.31 -0.10 0.01
CA GLY A 105 43.01 -0.73 -1.26
C GLY A 105 41.67 -1.45 -1.35
N ILE A 106 40.73 -1.25 -0.41
CA ILE A 106 39.33 -1.60 -0.65
C ILE A 106 38.78 -0.81 -1.84
N ARG A 107 37.89 -1.42 -2.61
CA ARG A 107 37.34 -0.83 -3.84
C ARG A 107 35.82 -0.76 -3.75
N PRO A 108 35.27 0.36 -3.22
CA PRO A 108 33.84 0.62 -3.27
C PRO A 108 33.38 0.68 -4.73
N VAL A 109 32.18 0.20 -4.98
CA VAL A 109 31.55 0.16 -6.31
C VAL A 109 30.15 0.74 -6.19
N ASP A 110 29.62 1.19 -7.32
CA ASP A 110 28.25 1.68 -7.42
C ASP A 110 27.21 0.56 -7.34
N THR A 111 25.96 0.90 -6.99
CA THR A 111 24.83 -0.04 -6.91
C THR A 111 23.49 0.67 -7.11
N ASP A 112 22.55 -0.02 -7.76
CA ASP A 112 21.18 0.47 -7.93
C ASP A 112 20.37 0.46 -6.61
N VAL A 113 20.86 -0.26 -5.59
CA VAL A 113 20.24 -0.29 -4.26
C VAL A 113 20.63 0.95 -3.47
N ALA A 114 19.64 1.80 -3.16
CA ALA A 114 19.87 3.00 -2.36
C ALA A 114 20.49 2.67 -0.99
N PHE A 115 21.59 3.33 -0.66
CA PHE A 115 22.31 3.16 0.59
C PHE A 115 22.10 4.39 1.49
N TYR A 116 21.48 4.19 2.66
CA TYR A 116 21.31 5.24 3.66
C TYR A 116 22.36 5.04 4.75
N SER A 117 23.26 6.02 4.89
CA SER A 117 24.33 5.95 5.87
C SER A 117 23.85 6.41 7.23
N THR A 118 24.05 5.58 8.25
CA THR A 118 23.84 5.98 9.65
C THR A 118 24.93 6.90 10.20
N VAL A 119 25.96 7.21 9.41
CA VAL A 119 26.98 8.22 9.76
C VAL A 119 26.50 9.62 9.39
N THR A 120 25.88 9.77 8.21
CA THR A 120 25.39 11.05 7.68
C THR A 120 23.88 11.26 7.86
N ALA A 121 23.14 10.20 8.18
CA ALA A 121 21.67 10.14 8.23
C ALA A 121 21.00 10.57 6.93
N GLY A 122 21.43 9.96 5.82
CA GLY A 122 20.85 10.24 4.51
C GLY A 122 21.42 9.32 3.44
N ARG A 123 20.88 9.45 2.23
CA ARG A 123 21.34 8.69 1.06
C ARG A 123 22.78 9.07 0.72
N LEU A 124 23.59 8.06 0.41
CA LEU A 124 25.01 8.21 0.10
C LEU A 124 25.38 7.33 -1.10
N GLU A 125 26.18 7.88 -2.01
CA GLU A 125 26.75 7.15 -3.14
C GLU A 125 27.76 6.12 -2.65
N THR A 126 27.56 4.86 -3.03
CA THR A 126 28.33 3.73 -2.47
C THR A 126 29.78 3.70 -2.90
N THR A 127 30.13 4.42 -3.97
CA THR A 127 31.53 4.68 -4.37
C THR A 127 32.31 5.46 -3.31
N GLY A 128 31.62 6.17 -2.39
CA GLY A 128 32.21 6.86 -1.25
C GLY A 128 32.45 6.00 0.00
N LEU A 129 32.15 4.69 -0.02
CA LEU A 129 32.33 3.78 1.12
C LEU A 129 33.79 3.31 1.29
N ASP A 130 34.72 4.27 1.24
CA ASP A 130 36.16 4.04 1.29
C ASP A 130 36.69 3.79 2.72
N THR A 131 38.01 3.66 2.85
CA THR A 131 38.66 3.39 4.14
C THR A 131 38.35 4.47 5.16
N ALA A 132 38.32 5.75 4.74
CA ALA A 132 38.02 6.87 5.62
C ALA A 132 36.57 6.81 6.11
N TYR A 133 35.63 6.42 5.24
CA TYR A 133 34.24 6.19 5.62
C TYR A 133 34.12 5.11 6.71
N TRP A 134 34.79 3.96 6.57
CA TRP A 134 34.69 2.88 7.56
C TRP A 134 35.33 3.23 8.90
N ILE A 135 36.39 4.05 8.91
CA ILE A 135 36.96 4.61 10.14
C ILE A 135 35.98 5.60 10.77
N ALA A 136 35.38 6.49 9.97
CA ALA A 136 34.36 7.41 10.45
C ALA A 136 33.13 6.67 11.00
N ASN A 137 32.71 5.57 10.37
CA ASN A 137 31.62 4.71 10.85
C ASN A 137 31.89 4.14 12.25
N LEU A 138 33.14 3.75 12.53
CA LEU A 138 33.51 3.25 13.84
C LEU A 138 33.68 4.37 14.88
N ARG A 139 34.11 5.56 14.45
CA ARG A 139 34.49 6.68 15.31
C ARG A 139 33.34 7.62 15.69
N ARG A 140 32.38 7.81 14.79
CA ARG A 140 31.26 8.77 14.95
C ARG A 140 30.02 8.10 15.54
N PRO A 141 29.12 8.87 16.18
CA PRO A 141 27.85 8.35 16.67
C PRO A 141 26.98 7.76 15.55
N ILE A 142 26.26 6.68 15.85
CA ILE A 142 25.27 6.07 14.95
C ILE A 142 23.97 6.89 14.99
N ARG A 143 23.59 7.51 13.87
CA ARG A 143 22.36 8.30 13.72
C ARG A 143 21.22 7.45 13.17
N PHE A 144 20.88 6.35 13.84
CA PHE A 144 19.94 5.36 13.30
C PHE A 144 18.50 5.90 13.22
N ALA A 145 17.99 6.55 14.28
CA ALA A 145 16.66 7.18 14.27
C ALA A 145 16.52 8.17 13.11
N ASP A 146 17.42 9.16 13.00
CA ASP A 146 17.46 10.12 11.89
C ASP A 146 17.49 9.42 10.50
N THR A 147 18.16 8.26 10.40
CA THR A 147 18.24 7.51 9.13
C THR A 147 16.91 6.83 8.79
N VAL A 148 16.21 6.32 9.79
CA VAL A 148 14.84 5.76 9.62
C VAL A 148 13.87 6.87 9.23
N GLU A 149 13.97 8.05 9.86
CA GLU A 149 13.16 9.22 9.47
C GLU A 149 13.41 9.63 8.02
N ALA A 150 14.67 9.64 7.56
CA ALA A 150 15.02 9.92 6.17
C ALA A 150 14.42 8.87 5.20
N LEU A 151 14.48 7.59 5.55
CA LEU A 151 13.83 6.51 4.78
C LEU A 151 12.30 6.71 4.72
N LEU A 152 11.68 7.09 5.83
CA LEU A 152 10.24 7.36 5.87
C LEU A 152 9.87 8.57 5.02
N ALA A 153 10.68 9.64 5.05
CA ALA A 153 10.49 10.83 4.23
C ALA A 153 10.56 10.52 2.73
N ASP A 154 11.44 9.60 2.33
CA ASP A 154 11.59 9.14 0.94
C ASP A 154 10.54 8.09 0.51
N GLY A 155 9.56 7.82 1.37
CA GLY A 155 8.39 6.99 1.01
C GLY A 155 8.53 5.50 1.31
N TYR A 156 9.61 5.04 1.94
CA TYR A 156 9.75 3.64 2.35
C TYR A 156 8.76 3.30 3.47
N ARG A 157 8.03 2.18 3.36
CA ARG A 157 6.97 1.77 4.31
C ARG A 157 7.09 0.32 4.80
N LEU A 158 8.05 -0.44 4.29
CA LEU A 158 8.34 -1.80 4.74
C LEU A 158 9.82 -1.89 5.12
N PHE A 159 10.08 -2.27 6.36
CA PHE A 159 11.42 -2.43 6.93
C PHE A 159 11.62 -3.91 7.28
N ILE A 160 12.64 -4.54 6.70
CA ILE A 160 12.99 -5.93 6.99
C ILE A 160 14.31 -5.96 7.74
N GLU A 161 14.30 -6.44 8.99
CA GLU A 161 15.51 -6.60 9.80
C GLU A 161 16.15 -7.97 9.52
N ALA A 162 17.23 -7.97 8.73
CA ALA A 162 18.04 -9.15 8.41
C ALA A 162 19.04 -9.46 9.54
N SER A 163 18.59 -10.16 10.59
CA SER A 163 19.37 -10.45 11.79
C SER A 163 19.00 -11.82 12.40
N PRO A 164 19.92 -12.45 13.16
CA PRO A 164 19.61 -13.69 13.90
C PRO A 164 18.60 -13.49 15.04
N HIS A 165 18.36 -12.23 15.45
CA HIS A 165 17.39 -11.85 16.45
C HIS A 165 17.06 -10.36 16.31
N PRO A 166 15.77 -9.94 16.34
CA PRO A 166 15.41 -8.54 16.20
C PRO A 166 15.91 -7.71 17.37
N VAL A 167 16.69 -6.69 17.06
CA VAL A 167 17.16 -5.68 18.03
C VAL A 167 16.80 -4.26 17.61
N LEU A 168 16.52 -4.03 16.32
CA LEU A 168 16.19 -2.71 15.77
C LEU A 168 14.69 -2.53 15.56
N ASN A 169 13.93 -3.63 15.48
CA ASN A 169 12.50 -3.63 15.19
C ASN A 169 11.70 -2.64 16.07
N LEU A 170 11.92 -2.67 17.40
CA LEU A 170 11.28 -1.75 18.33
C LEU A 170 11.64 -0.29 18.04
N GLY A 171 12.93 0.01 17.79
CA GLY A 171 13.37 1.37 17.54
C GLY A 171 12.83 1.95 16.23
N ILE A 172 12.70 1.11 15.20
CA ILE A 172 12.04 1.49 13.95
C ILE A 172 10.55 1.78 14.21
N GLN A 173 9.85 0.90 14.94
CA GLN A 173 8.43 1.10 15.25
C GLN A 173 8.19 2.39 16.07
N GLU A 174 9.01 2.64 17.10
CA GLU A 174 8.93 3.87 17.89
C GLU A 174 9.13 5.13 17.03
N THR A 175 10.03 5.07 16.04
CA THR A 175 10.26 6.19 15.11
C THR A 175 9.07 6.40 14.18
N VAL A 176 8.47 5.32 13.67
CA VAL A 176 7.25 5.36 12.84
C VAL A 176 6.08 5.97 13.61
N ASP A 177 5.87 5.52 14.84
CA ASP A 177 4.80 5.99 15.72
C ASP A 177 4.99 7.45 16.10
N HIS A 178 6.23 7.87 16.40
CA HIS A 178 6.57 9.26 16.72
C HIS A 178 6.22 10.23 15.58
N LEU A 179 6.40 9.79 14.33
CA LEU A 179 6.06 10.58 13.15
C LEU A 179 4.57 10.48 12.75
N GLY A 180 3.76 9.68 13.44
CA GLY A 180 2.35 9.47 13.10
C GLY A 180 2.13 8.79 11.74
N LEU A 181 3.09 7.97 11.31
CA LEU A 181 3.04 7.25 10.02
C LEU A 181 2.60 5.80 10.21
N THR A 182 2.30 5.12 9.11
CA THR A 182 2.05 3.67 9.09
C THR A 182 3.14 2.99 8.28
N ALA A 183 3.88 2.07 8.88
CA ALA A 183 4.87 1.24 8.21
C ALA A 183 4.92 -0.16 8.86
N ALA A 184 5.32 -1.17 8.08
CA ALA A 184 5.50 -2.53 8.58
C ALA A 184 6.97 -2.79 8.90
N VAL A 185 7.24 -3.40 10.06
CA VAL A 185 8.59 -3.76 10.51
C VAL A 185 8.67 -5.27 10.75
N VAL A 186 9.39 -5.97 9.88
CA VAL A 186 9.41 -7.43 9.84
C VAL A 186 10.78 -7.96 10.29
N PRO A 187 10.85 -8.78 11.35
CA PRO A 187 12.09 -9.44 11.74
C PRO A 187 12.35 -10.67 10.84
N THR A 188 13.59 -11.10 10.67
CA THR A 188 13.91 -12.33 9.91
C THR A 188 14.02 -13.58 10.78
N LEU A 189 14.92 -13.60 11.78
CA LEU A 189 15.08 -14.72 12.71
C LEU A 189 14.89 -14.27 14.15
N ARG A 190 14.75 -15.21 15.09
CA ARG A 190 14.67 -14.91 16.53
C ARG A 190 15.57 -15.87 17.30
N ARG A 191 16.03 -15.43 18.48
CA ARG A 191 16.77 -16.27 19.42
C ARG A 191 15.98 -17.57 19.68
N ASP A 192 16.69 -18.69 19.64
CA ASP A 192 16.15 -20.04 19.82
C ASP A 192 15.11 -20.47 18.76
N HIS A 193 14.87 -19.65 17.73
CA HIS A 193 13.90 -19.89 16.66
C HIS A 193 14.55 -19.56 15.32
N GLY A 194 15.39 -20.48 14.85
CA GLY A 194 16.03 -20.40 13.54
C GLY A 194 15.33 -21.23 12.46
N GLY A 195 16.06 -21.50 11.37
CA GLY A 195 15.65 -22.43 10.33
C GLY A 195 14.60 -21.90 9.35
N LEU A 196 14.21 -22.76 8.41
CA LEU A 196 13.35 -22.39 7.28
C LEU A 196 11.93 -22.03 7.72
N ALA A 197 11.41 -22.64 8.79
CA ALA A 197 10.08 -22.36 9.30
C ALA A 197 9.94 -20.92 9.80
N GLN A 198 10.89 -20.45 10.63
CA GLN A 198 10.91 -19.06 11.09
C GLN A 198 11.09 -18.10 9.90
N PHE A 199 12.03 -18.41 9.00
CA PHE A 199 12.25 -17.57 7.82
C PHE A 199 11.00 -17.46 6.93
N THR A 200 10.30 -18.58 6.70
CA THR A 200 9.06 -18.62 5.92
C THR A 200 7.96 -17.81 6.59
N HIS A 201 7.85 -17.88 7.93
CA HIS A 201 6.92 -17.05 8.67
C HIS A 201 7.22 -15.55 8.48
N SER A 202 8.48 -15.15 8.57
CA SER A 202 8.91 -13.78 8.29
C SER A 202 8.64 -13.34 6.84
N ALA A 203 8.86 -14.22 5.86
CA ALA A 203 8.50 -13.95 4.46
C ALA A 203 6.98 -13.76 4.29
N ALA A 204 6.15 -14.54 4.99
CA ALA A 204 4.70 -14.37 4.99
C ALA A 204 4.27 -13.03 5.62
N LEU A 205 4.92 -12.60 6.72
CA LEU A 205 4.68 -11.28 7.30
C LEU A 205 5.02 -10.16 6.31
N ALA A 206 6.16 -10.26 5.60
CA ALA A 206 6.54 -9.30 4.56
C ALA A 206 5.52 -9.29 3.40
N PHE A 207 5.07 -10.47 2.95
CA PHE A 207 4.04 -10.60 1.92
C PHE A 207 2.72 -9.95 2.32
N MET A 208 2.24 -10.17 3.56
CA MET A 208 1.04 -9.50 4.07
C MET A 208 1.21 -7.98 4.19
N ALA A 209 2.44 -7.51 4.35
CA ALA A 209 2.79 -6.10 4.33
C ALA A 209 2.98 -5.52 2.91
N GLY A 210 2.73 -6.30 1.86
CA GLY A 210 2.78 -5.87 0.45
C GLY A 210 4.10 -6.15 -0.27
N ALA A 211 5.03 -6.91 0.32
CA ALA A 211 6.22 -7.36 -0.38
C ALA A 211 5.86 -8.37 -1.49
N ASP A 212 6.47 -8.21 -2.66
CA ASP A 212 6.40 -9.24 -3.70
C ASP A 212 7.34 -10.39 -3.35
N VAL A 213 6.77 -11.57 -3.06
CA VAL A 213 7.51 -12.77 -2.68
C VAL A 213 7.27 -13.84 -3.74
N ASP A 214 8.36 -14.28 -4.38
CA ASP A 214 8.32 -15.38 -5.35
C ASP A 214 8.23 -16.74 -4.64
N TRP A 215 7.00 -17.14 -4.30
CA TRP A 215 6.70 -18.42 -3.65
C TRP A 215 7.04 -19.65 -4.50
N ARG A 216 7.23 -19.50 -5.82
CA ARG A 216 7.60 -20.63 -6.70
C ARG A 216 8.93 -21.26 -6.28
N ARG A 217 9.84 -20.46 -5.71
CA ARG A 217 11.15 -20.93 -5.22
C ARG A 217 11.08 -21.86 -4.01
N TRP A 218 9.95 -21.90 -3.29
CA TRP A 218 9.73 -22.85 -2.20
C TRP A 218 9.36 -24.25 -2.69
N PHE A 219 9.04 -24.39 -3.98
CA PHE A 219 8.74 -25.68 -4.62
C PHE A 219 9.74 -25.98 -5.74
N PRO A 220 11.04 -26.17 -5.42
CA PRO A 220 12.09 -26.39 -6.40
C PRO A 220 12.08 -27.86 -6.87
N THR A 221 11.03 -28.29 -7.56
CA THR A 221 10.99 -29.64 -8.15
C THR A 221 11.10 -29.57 -9.67
N ASP A 222 11.84 -30.53 -10.21
CA ASP A 222 11.82 -30.90 -11.62
C ASP A 222 11.30 -32.35 -11.72
N PRO A 223 10.09 -32.59 -12.27
CA PRO A 223 9.22 -31.61 -12.93
C PRO A 223 8.51 -30.66 -11.94
N THR A 224 7.99 -29.55 -12.48
CA THR A 224 7.15 -28.60 -11.76
C THR A 224 6.00 -29.34 -11.05
N PRO A 225 5.66 -28.98 -9.79
CA PRO A 225 4.56 -29.63 -9.10
C PRO A 225 3.26 -29.50 -9.90
N ARG A 226 2.45 -30.56 -9.92
CA ARG A 226 1.12 -30.48 -10.50
C ARG A 226 0.27 -29.44 -9.74
N THR A 227 -0.45 -28.60 -10.48
CA THR A 227 -1.54 -27.80 -9.90
C THR A 227 -2.67 -28.73 -9.49
N VAL A 228 -3.37 -28.38 -8.42
CA VAL A 228 -4.55 -29.09 -7.93
C VAL A 228 -5.69 -28.09 -7.80
N ASP A 229 -6.93 -28.57 -7.98
CA ASP A 229 -8.10 -27.72 -7.79
C ASP A 229 -8.20 -27.29 -6.33
N LEU A 230 -8.35 -25.98 -6.13
CA LEU A 230 -8.59 -25.36 -4.83
C LEU A 230 -9.98 -24.70 -4.84
N PRO A 231 -10.57 -24.43 -3.66
CA PRO A 231 -11.79 -23.63 -3.59
C PRO A 231 -11.65 -22.33 -4.37
N THR A 232 -12.68 -21.97 -5.13
CA THR A 232 -12.75 -20.69 -5.84
C THR A 232 -12.90 -19.53 -4.86
N TYR A 233 -12.78 -18.30 -5.36
CA TYR A 233 -12.90 -17.10 -4.55
C TYR A 233 -14.21 -17.09 -3.73
N PRO A 234 -14.16 -16.88 -2.40
CA PRO A 234 -15.35 -16.84 -1.55
C PRO A 234 -16.04 -15.48 -1.68
N PHE A 235 -16.77 -15.28 -2.78
CA PHE A 235 -17.52 -14.05 -3.04
C PHE A 235 -18.43 -13.68 -1.87
N GLN A 236 -18.34 -12.42 -1.43
CA GLN A 236 -19.21 -11.86 -0.39
C GLN A 236 -20.53 -11.40 -1.02
N HIS A 237 -21.38 -12.39 -1.35
CA HIS A 237 -22.61 -12.17 -2.09
C HIS A 237 -23.56 -11.20 -1.40
N ARG A 238 -24.18 -10.35 -2.21
CA ARG A 238 -25.32 -9.52 -1.85
C ARG A 238 -26.43 -9.79 -2.83
N HIS A 239 -27.67 -9.81 -2.34
CA HIS A 239 -28.83 -10.02 -3.17
C HIS A 239 -29.16 -8.74 -3.93
N TYR A 240 -28.96 -8.77 -5.24
CA TYR A 240 -29.35 -7.69 -6.15
C TYR A 240 -30.55 -8.19 -6.96
N TRP A 241 -31.70 -7.55 -6.79
CA TRP A 241 -32.94 -7.94 -7.48
C TRP A 241 -33.76 -6.72 -7.88
N LEU A 242 -34.36 -6.78 -9.06
CA LEU A 242 -35.28 -5.77 -9.56
C LEU A 242 -36.56 -5.78 -8.72
N ARG A 243 -36.72 -4.78 -7.85
CA ARG A 243 -38.03 -4.49 -7.26
C ARG A 243 -38.83 -3.69 -8.29
N ARG A 244 -39.99 -4.21 -8.67
CA ARG A 244 -40.98 -3.48 -9.45
C ARG A 244 -41.41 -2.28 -8.61
N SER A 245 -40.88 -1.09 -8.90
CA SER A 245 -41.41 0.13 -8.29
C SER A 245 -42.87 0.26 -8.73
N PRO A 246 -43.84 0.41 -7.81
CA PRO A 246 -45.08 1.07 -8.16
C PRO A 246 -44.71 2.37 -8.87
N ALA A 247 -45.36 2.68 -9.98
CA ALA A 247 -45.11 3.91 -10.72
C ALA A 247 -45.01 5.08 -9.73
N ALA A 248 -43.80 5.60 -9.56
CA ALA A 248 -43.62 6.80 -8.78
C ALA A 248 -44.30 7.89 -9.59
N THR A 249 -45.49 8.30 -9.15
CA THR A 249 -45.98 9.63 -9.46
C THR A 249 -44.84 10.58 -9.15
N ALA A 250 -44.38 11.31 -10.16
CA ALA A 250 -43.41 12.37 -10.02
C ALA A 250 -43.93 13.38 -8.97
N ALA A 251 -43.56 13.17 -7.71
CA ALA A 251 -43.57 14.20 -6.69
C ALA A 251 -42.23 14.92 -6.82
N GLY A 252 -42.30 16.23 -7.01
CA GLY A 252 -41.23 17.06 -7.52
C GLY A 252 -39.95 17.03 -6.68
N GLY A 253 -38.83 17.10 -7.40
CA GLY A 253 -37.53 17.41 -6.83
C GLY A 253 -37.53 18.82 -6.24
N GLY A 254 -37.32 18.86 -4.94
CA GLY A 254 -36.98 20.04 -4.15
C GLY A 254 -36.84 19.57 -2.73
N HIS A 255 -35.61 19.39 -2.25
CA HIS A 255 -35.39 19.28 -0.80
C HIS A 255 -36.06 20.50 -0.17
N ASP A 256 -37.07 20.27 0.64
CA ASP A 256 -37.78 21.35 1.31
C ASP A 256 -36.76 22.15 2.16
N ALA A 257 -36.78 23.47 2.03
CA ALA A 257 -35.90 24.34 2.81
C ALA A 257 -36.15 24.20 4.33
N ALA A 258 -37.34 23.72 4.73
CA ALA A 258 -37.62 23.32 6.11
C ALA A 258 -36.82 22.07 6.52
N GLU A 259 -36.76 21.06 5.64
CA GLU A 259 -36.02 19.83 5.89
C GLU A 259 -34.52 20.10 6.02
N ALA A 260 -33.95 20.96 5.17
CA ALA A 260 -32.54 21.34 5.23
C ALA A 260 -32.17 22.04 6.56
N ARG A 261 -33.05 22.91 7.08
CA ARG A 261 -32.84 23.66 8.34
C ARG A 261 -32.89 22.76 9.57
N LEU A 262 -33.90 21.88 9.66
CA LEU A 262 -34.02 20.87 10.71
C LEU A 262 -32.75 20.03 10.81
N TRP A 263 -32.26 19.63 9.65
CA TRP A 263 -31.09 18.80 9.52
C TRP A 263 -29.82 19.52 9.97
N GLN A 264 -29.63 20.76 9.55
CA GLN A 264 -28.49 21.58 9.92
C GLN A 264 -28.43 21.79 11.44
N ALA A 265 -29.57 22.06 12.10
CA ALA A 265 -29.65 22.17 13.55
C ALA A 265 -29.19 20.89 14.28
N ILE A 266 -29.51 19.71 13.73
CA ILE A 266 -29.02 18.41 14.26
C ILE A 266 -27.50 18.26 14.11
N GLU A 267 -26.91 18.74 13.01
CA GLU A 267 -25.45 18.65 12.80
C GLU A 267 -24.68 19.62 13.69
N ASP A 268 -25.19 20.84 13.87
CA ASP A 268 -24.57 21.90 14.66
C ASP A 268 -24.81 21.76 16.17
N LEU A 269 -25.56 20.72 16.58
CA LEU A 269 -26.01 20.50 17.97
C LEU A 269 -26.80 21.69 18.53
N ASP A 270 -27.55 22.36 17.67
CA ASP A 270 -28.37 23.52 18.01
C ASP A 270 -29.79 23.08 18.40
N VAL A 271 -30.02 22.92 19.70
CA VAL A 271 -31.30 22.45 20.27
C VAL A 271 -32.41 23.48 20.04
N GLU A 272 -32.07 24.76 20.04
CA GLU A 272 -33.02 25.87 19.91
C GLU A 272 -33.51 25.99 18.46
N ALA A 273 -32.60 25.97 17.48
CA ALA A 273 -32.93 25.95 16.07
C ALA A 273 -33.68 24.66 15.66
N LEU A 274 -33.41 23.54 16.33
CA LEU A 274 -34.14 22.29 16.11
C LEU A 274 -35.58 22.37 16.63
N ALA A 275 -35.78 22.94 17.83
CA ALA A 275 -37.11 23.13 18.40
C ALA A 275 -37.98 24.08 17.56
N GLU A 276 -37.37 25.15 17.02
CA GLU A 276 -38.03 26.06 16.07
C GLU A 276 -38.39 25.35 14.76
N SER A 277 -37.49 24.52 14.22
CA SER A 277 -37.72 23.78 12.97
C SER A 277 -38.79 22.70 13.08
N LEU A 278 -39.04 22.20 14.30
CA LEU A 278 -40.08 21.20 14.60
C LEU A 278 -41.42 21.83 15.01
N GLU A 279 -41.50 23.16 15.08
CA GLU A 279 -42.70 23.91 15.51
C GLU A 279 -43.25 23.39 16.87
N LEU A 280 -42.37 23.08 17.83
CA LEU A 280 -42.78 22.53 19.11
C LEU A 280 -43.39 23.62 20.02
N ASP A 281 -44.71 23.58 20.19
CA ASP A 281 -45.46 24.41 21.15
C ASP A 281 -45.22 23.92 22.59
N GLY A 282 -44.04 24.22 23.17
CA GLY A 282 -43.68 23.73 24.51
C GLY A 282 -42.71 24.57 25.34
N GLY A 283 -42.22 25.70 24.85
CA GLY A 283 -41.28 26.54 25.61
C GLY A 283 -40.06 25.75 26.13
N PRO A 284 -39.49 26.09 27.31
CA PRO A 284 -38.27 25.47 27.84
C PRO A 284 -38.34 23.94 28.04
N GLU A 285 -39.53 23.37 28.29
CA GLU A 285 -39.70 21.93 28.54
C GLU A 285 -39.47 21.06 27.28
N ALA A 286 -39.77 21.59 26.10
CA ALA A 286 -39.51 20.89 24.83
C ALA A 286 -38.00 20.80 24.54
N VAL A 287 -37.24 21.82 24.91
CA VAL A 287 -35.78 21.90 24.74
C VAL A 287 -35.08 20.88 25.65
N GLU A 288 -35.48 20.80 26.93
CA GLU A 288 -34.96 19.80 27.88
C GLU A 288 -35.18 18.34 27.43
N THR A 289 -36.23 18.10 26.65
CA THR A 289 -36.55 16.76 26.12
C THR A 289 -35.64 16.37 24.93
N LEU A 290 -35.21 17.33 24.12
CA LEU A 290 -34.40 17.10 22.92
C LEU A 290 -32.89 17.04 23.18
N GLU A 291 -32.42 17.75 24.21
CA GLU A 291 -30.99 17.89 24.56
C GLU A 291 -30.25 16.53 24.69
N PRO A 292 -30.82 15.48 25.33
CA PRO A 292 -30.13 14.19 25.45
C PRO A 292 -30.06 13.40 24.14
N ALA A 293 -30.98 13.63 23.20
CA ALA A 293 -31.09 12.87 21.96
C ALA A 293 -30.26 13.48 20.81
N LEU A 294 -29.97 14.77 20.87
CA LEU A 294 -29.32 15.51 19.79
C LEU A 294 -27.92 14.99 19.41
N PRO A 295 -27.02 14.66 20.38
CA PRO A 295 -25.73 14.07 20.05
C PRO A 295 -25.83 12.73 19.32
N VAL A 296 -26.84 11.92 19.66
CA VAL A 296 -27.08 10.61 19.03
C VAL A 296 -27.55 10.77 17.58
N LEU A 297 -28.45 11.72 17.33
CA LEU A 297 -28.97 12.02 16.00
C LEU A 297 -27.89 12.65 15.10
N SER A 298 -27.07 13.55 15.64
CA SER A 298 -25.92 14.14 14.94
C SER A 298 -24.90 13.07 14.53
N ALA A 299 -24.52 12.20 15.47
CA ALA A 299 -23.60 11.09 15.20
C ALA A 299 -24.15 10.09 14.17
N TRP A 300 -25.45 9.77 14.24
CA TRP A 300 -26.12 8.93 13.25
C TRP A 300 -26.08 9.56 11.85
N ARG A 301 -26.41 10.86 11.76
CA ARG A 301 -26.46 11.60 10.49
C ARG A 301 -25.09 11.73 9.84
N ARG A 302 -24.07 12.08 10.62
CA ARG A 302 -22.68 12.15 10.16
C ARG A 302 -22.22 10.82 9.60
N ARG A 303 -22.46 9.71 10.33
CA ARG A 303 -22.13 8.36 9.87
C ARG A 303 -22.86 8.00 8.58
N HIS A 304 -24.13 8.36 8.44
CA HIS A 304 -24.91 8.08 7.24
C HIS A 304 -24.43 8.89 6.02
N ARG A 305 -24.01 10.14 6.22
CA ARG A 305 -23.40 10.98 5.16
C ARG A 305 -22.02 10.52 4.76
N GLU A 306 -21.16 10.18 5.71
CA GLU A 306 -19.86 9.57 5.44
C GLU A 306 -20.04 8.28 4.65
N GLN A 307 -20.99 7.42 5.05
CA GLN A 307 -21.32 6.19 4.33
C GLN A 307 -21.89 6.48 2.93
N SER A 308 -22.75 7.48 2.77
CA SER A 308 -23.35 7.85 1.49
C SER A 308 -22.34 8.50 0.52
N ALA A 309 -21.38 9.27 1.04
CA ALA A 309 -20.28 9.85 0.26
C ALA A 309 -19.29 8.76 -0.17
N ILE A 310 -18.97 7.82 0.74
CA ILE A 310 -18.19 6.63 0.40
C ILE A 310 -18.94 5.79 -0.64
N ASP A 311 -20.26 5.63 -0.51
CA ASP A 311 -21.09 4.87 -1.46
C ASP A 311 -21.29 5.60 -2.80
N SER A 312 -21.17 6.94 -2.85
CA SER A 312 -21.20 7.69 -4.12
C SER A 312 -19.87 7.62 -4.89
N TRP A 313 -18.77 7.35 -4.18
CA TRP A 313 -17.46 7.10 -4.79
C TRP A 313 -17.23 5.62 -5.14
N ARG A 314 -18.15 4.73 -4.76
CA ARG A 314 -18.12 3.32 -5.12
C ARG A 314 -18.84 3.08 -6.44
N TYR A 315 -18.31 2.14 -7.22
CA TYR A 315 -19.00 1.59 -8.38
C TYR A 315 -20.40 1.11 -7.95
N ARG A 316 -21.45 1.68 -8.55
CA ARG A 316 -22.83 1.32 -8.25
C ARG A 316 -23.45 0.68 -9.48
N VAL A 317 -23.88 -0.56 -9.32
CA VAL A 317 -24.75 -1.21 -10.30
C VAL A 317 -26.17 -0.72 -10.03
N THR A 318 -26.65 0.21 -10.84
CA THR A 318 -28.05 0.64 -10.82
C THR A 318 -28.78 0.04 -12.00
N TRP A 319 -29.95 -0.54 -11.74
CA TRP A 319 -30.80 -1.11 -12.78
C TRP A 319 -31.98 -0.17 -13.00
N GLU A 320 -32.02 0.48 -14.16
CA GLU A 320 -33.09 1.37 -14.57
C GLU A 320 -33.98 0.64 -15.59
N TYR A 321 -35.26 0.47 -15.26
CA TYR A 321 -36.23 -0.06 -16.22
C TYR A 321 -36.48 1.00 -17.29
N ARG A 322 -36.04 0.72 -18.53
CA ARG A 322 -36.42 1.54 -19.68
C ARG A 322 -37.69 0.95 -20.27
N ALA A 323 -38.78 1.71 -20.22
CA ALA A 323 -40.03 1.31 -20.86
C ALA A 323 -39.81 1.13 -22.37
N ASP A 324 -40.48 0.15 -22.97
CA ASP A 324 -40.52 0.01 -24.43
C ASP A 324 -41.05 1.31 -25.01
N THR A 325 -40.19 2.02 -25.72
CA THR A 325 -40.56 3.25 -26.39
C THR A 325 -41.25 2.84 -27.69
N PRO A 326 -42.48 3.31 -27.98
CA PRO A 326 -43.23 2.87 -29.18
C PRO A 326 -42.63 3.37 -30.49
N GLU A 327 -41.61 4.22 -30.44
CA GLU A 327 -40.89 4.74 -31.60
C GLU A 327 -39.69 3.85 -31.95
N THR A 328 -39.52 3.56 -33.23
CA THR A 328 -38.35 2.84 -33.74
C THR A 328 -37.09 3.67 -33.44
N PRO A 329 -36.09 3.13 -32.73
CA PRO A 329 -34.93 3.93 -32.30
C PRO A 329 -34.08 4.38 -33.49
N GLU A 330 -33.81 5.68 -33.63
CA GLU A 330 -32.88 6.19 -34.65
C GLU A 330 -31.45 6.30 -34.10
N LEU A 331 -30.51 5.61 -34.73
CA LEU A 331 -29.07 5.80 -34.52
C LEU A 331 -28.52 6.76 -35.58
N ARG A 332 -27.55 7.59 -35.18
CA ARG A 332 -26.87 8.53 -36.09
C ARG A 332 -25.36 8.37 -35.95
N GLY A 333 -24.63 8.77 -36.99
CA GLY A 333 -23.18 8.86 -36.99
C GLY A 333 -22.46 7.52 -37.21
N ASP A 334 -21.14 7.57 -37.00
CA ASP A 334 -20.25 6.44 -37.17
C ASP A 334 -20.16 5.61 -35.89
N TRP A 335 -20.27 4.29 -36.04
CA TRP A 335 -20.19 3.32 -34.96
C TRP A 335 -19.03 2.36 -35.21
N LEU A 336 -18.27 2.07 -34.17
CA LEU A 336 -17.13 1.14 -34.23
C LEU A 336 -17.49 -0.18 -33.53
N LEU A 337 -17.37 -1.28 -34.25
CA LEU A 337 -17.64 -2.63 -33.76
C LEU A 337 -16.32 -3.41 -33.61
N PHE A 338 -15.93 -3.72 -32.36
CA PHE A 338 -14.77 -4.57 -32.08
C PHE A 338 -15.16 -6.04 -32.12
N VAL A 339 -14.46 -6.83 -32.93
CA VAL A 339 -14.76 -8.25 -33.18
C VAL A 339 -13.48 -9.09 -32.98
N PRO A 340 -13.55 -10.24 -32.30
CA PRO A 340 -12.39 -11.11 -32.18
C PRO A 340 -12.02 -11.73 -33.53
N ALA A 341 -10.72 -11.84 -33.82
CA ALA A 341 -10.22 -12.47 -35.05
C ALA A 341 -10.76 -13.90 -35.18
N GLY A 342 -11.24 -14.26 -36.38
CA GLY A 342 -11.83 -15.57 -36.64
C GLY A 342 -13.30 -15.71 -36.25
N HIS A 343 -13.95 -14.64 -35.77
CA HIS A 343 -15.38 -14.61 -35.43
C HIS A 343 -16.21 -13.72 -36.37
N ASP A 344 -15.67 -13.32 -37.53
CA ASP A 344 -16.37 -12.45 -38.49
C ASP A 344 -17.70 -13.04 -38.97
N ASP A 345 -17.79 -14.37 -39.11
CA ASP A 345 -19.00 -15.10 -39.51
C ASP A 345 -19.91 -15.48 -38.32
N HIS A 346 -19.57 -15.05 -37.09
CA HIS A 346 -20.37 -15.40 -35.91
C HIS A 346 -21.75 -14.70 -35.97
N PRO A 347 -22.88 -15.42 -35.71
CA PRO A 347 -24.23 -14.85 -35.85
C PRO A 347 -24.47 -13.56 -35.05
N ALA A 348 -23.92 -13.47 -33.82
CA ALA A 348 -24.03 -12.26 -33.01
C ALA A 348 -23.33 -11.03 -33.63
N VAL A 349 -22.25 -11.23 -34.39
CA VAL A 349 -21.54 -10.15 -35.09
C VAL A 349 -22.40 -9.62 -36.23
N ALA A 350 -22.92 -10.51 -37.07
CA ALA A 350 -23.84 -10.15 -38.16
C ALA A 350 -25.10 -9.45 -37.61
N ALA A 351 -25.78 -10.06 -36.64
CA ALA A 351 -26.99 -9.52 -36.04
C ALA A 351 -26.78 -8.13 -35.41
N THR A 352 -25.65 -7.91 -34.73
CA THR A 352 -25.32 -6.61 -34.14
C THR A 352 -25.03 -5.55 -35.21
N ALA A 353 -24.24 -5.89 -36.22
CA ALA A 353 -23.91 -4.97 -37.31
C ALA A 353 -25.16 -4.60 -38.14
N ASP A 354 -26.03 -5.57 -38.41
CA ASP A 354 -27.26 -5.35 -39.16
C ASP A 354 -28.26 -4.53 -38.36
N ALA A 355 -28.46 -4.83 -37.07
CA ALA A 355 -29.30 -4.03 -36.20
C ALA A 355 -28.84 -2.56 -36.13
N LEU A 356 -27.53 -2.29 -36.04
CA LEU A 356 -27.00 -0.92 -36.06
C LEU A 356 -27.30 -0.22 -37.40
N ARG A 357 -27.08 -0.90 -38.53
CA ARG A 357 -27.33 -0.34 -39.88
C ARG A 357 -28.80 -0.09 -40.17
N GLU A 358 -29.68 -1.02 -39.78
CA GLU A 358 -31.13 -0.91 -39.95
C GLU A 358 -31.70 0.32 -39.24
N HIS A 359 -31.08 0.72 -38.13
CA HIS A 359 -31.47 1.91 -37.37
C HIS A 359 -30.67 3.17 -37.76
N GLY A 360 -29.90 3.15 -38.85
CA GLY A 360 -29.29 4.35 -39.45
C GLY A 360 -27.82 4.62 -39.10
N ALA A 361 -27.13 3.72 -38.40
CA ALA A 361 -25.70 3.86 -38.09
C ALA A 361 -24.80 3.47 -39.28
N THR A 362 -23.67 4.17 -39.43
CA THR A 362 -22.58 3.73 -40.32
C THR A 362 -21.60 2.87 -39.51
N VAL A 363 -21.56 1.56 -39.77
CA VAL A 363 -20.78 0.62 -38.95
C VAL A 363 -19.43 0.33 -39.58
N ARG A 364 -18.36 0.57 -38.81
CA ARG A 364 -16.99 0.13 -39.10
C ARG A 364 -16.61 -1.01 -38.18
N THR A 365 -16.08 -2.10 -38.73
CA THR A 365 -15.58 -3.23 -37.95
C THR A 365 -14.07 -3.09 -37.71
N HIS A 366 -13.62 -3.40 -36.49
CA HIS A 366 -12.22 -3.52 -36.14
C HIS A 366 -11.96 -4.90 -35.54
N THR A 367 -11.22 -5.72 -36.29
CA THR A 367 -10.89 -7.09 -35.90
C THR A 367 -9.68 -7.11 -34.96
N VAL A 368 -9.74 -7.89 -33.88
CA VAL A 368 -8.72 -7.93 -32.82
C VAL A 368 -8.23 -9.35 -32.57
N GLU A 369 -6.91 -9.55 -32.61
CA GLU A 369 -6.27 -10.77 -32.12
C GLU A 369 -6.24 -10.79 -30.57
N THR A 370 -7.35 -11.14 -29.96
CA THR A 370 -7.60 -11.20 -28.50
C THR A 370 -6.48 -11.82 -27.66
N GLY A 371 -5.89 -12.92 -28.10
CA GLY A 371 -4.81 -13.61 -27.37
C GLY A 371 -3.44 -12.94 -27.44
N ARG A 372 -3.28 -11.86 -28.21
CA ARG A 372 -2.01 -11.16 -28.42
C ARG A 372 -2.12 -9.64 -28.37
N VAL A 373 -3.34 -9.10 -28.35
CA VAL A 373 -3.58 -7.67 -28.39
C VAL A 373 -3.00 -7.01 -27.15
N ARG A 374 -2.36 -5.86 -27.36
CA ARG A 374 -1.87 -5.01 -26.30
C ARG A 374 -2.63 -3.69 -26.28
N ARG A 375 -2.65 -3.08 -25.10
CA ARG A 375 -3.29 -1.79 -24.84
C ARG A 375 -2.81 -0.71 -25.82
N GLU A 376 -1.51 -0.65 -26.11
CA GLU A 376 -0.92 0.37 -26.99
C GLU A 376 -1.43 0.25 -28.43
N SER A 377 -1.66 -0.98 -28.90
CA SER A 377 -2.21 -1.23 -30.23
C SER A 377 -3.65 -0.72 -30.32
N LEU A 378 -4.47 -0.96 -29.29
CA LEU A 378 -5.84 -0.47 -29.24
C LEU A 378 -5.94 1.05 -29.05
N ALA A 379 -4.98 1.65 -28.33
CA ALA A 379 -4.92 3.10 -28.16
C ALA A 379 -4.67 3.83 -29.50
N SER A 380 -4.05 3.16 -30.49
CA SER A 380 -3.86 3.73 -31.82
C SER A 380 -5.13 3.78 -32.68
N VAL A 381 -6.21 3.14 -32.24
CA VAL A 381 -7.49 3.14 -32.96
C VAL A 381 -8.16 4.51 -32.80
N ASP A 382 -8.41 5.17 -33.92
CA ASP A 382 -9.11 6.46 -33.95
C ASP A 382 -10.58 6.29 -33.56
N THR A 383 -10.91 6.82 -32.38
CA THR A 383 -12.26 6.87 -31.84
C THR A 383 -12.89 8.26 -31.90
N SER A 384 -12.23 9.22 -32.55
CA SER A 384 -12.74 10.58 -32.67
C SER A 384 -13.98 10.64 -33.56
N GLY A 385 -14.99 11.41 -33.13
CA GLY A 385 -16.23 11.62 -33.90
C GLY A 385 -17.19 10.42 -33.92
N LEU A 386 -16.90 9.32 -33.21
CA LEU A 386 -17.81 8.18 -33.11
C LEU A 386 -19.03 8.51 -32.26
N ALA A 387 -20.20 8.08 -32.72
CA ALA A 387 -21.46 8.17 -31.97
C ALA A 387 -21.61 7.02 -30.95
N GLY A 388 -20.94 5.89 -31.17
CA GLY A 388 -20.95 4.77 -30.24
C GLY A 388 -19.92 3.69 -30.58
N ILE A 389 -19.53 2.92 -29.56
CA ILE A 389 -18.63 1.78 -29.68
C ILE A 389 -19.36 0.53 -29.18
N VAL A 390 -19.31 -0.55 -29.94
CA VAL A 390 -19.81 -1.85 -29.53
C VAL A 390 -18.65 -2.84 -29.45
N ASN A 391 -18.54 -3.52 -28.32
CA ASN A 391 -17.49 -4.48 -28.03
C ASN A 391 -18.06 -5.90 -27.98
N LEU A 392 -17.62 -6.76 -28.91
CA LEU A 392 -17.97 -8.19 -29.00
C LEU A 392 -16.78 -9.10 -28.70
N LEU A 393 -15.68 -8.60 -28.12
CA LEU A 393 -14.48 -9.39 -27.86
C LEU A 393 -14.73 -10.56 -26.91
N ALA A 394 -15.76 -10.48 -26.06
CA ALA A 394 -16.18 -11.55 -25.16
C ALA A 394 -16.58 -12.85 -25.90
N LEU A 395 -16.88 -12.79 -27.21
CA LEU A 395 -17.16 -13.98 -28.01
C LEU A 395 -15.98 -14.97 -28.07
N ASP A 396 -14.75 -14.50 -27.86
CA ASP A 396 -13.59 -15.38 -27.77
C ASP A 396 -13.35 -15.88 -26.34
N GLU A 397 -13.85 -17.09 -26.08
CA GLU A 397 -13.70 -17.79 -24.82
C GLU A 397 -12.42 -18.65 -24.73
N ALA A 398 -11.55 -18.62 -25.75
CA ALA A 398 -10.32 -19.39 -25.73
C ALA A 398 -9.39 -18.94 -24.58
N PRO A 399 -8.64 -19.85 -23.94
CA PRO A 399 -7.67 -19.49 -22.91
C PRO A 399 -6.61 -18.49 -23.42
N HIS A 400 -6.29 -17.47 -22.63
CA HIS A 400 -5.20 -16.54 -22.96
C HIS A 400 -3.85 -17.26 -22.98
N PRO A 401 -2.97 -17.06 -23.99
CA PRO A 401 -1.72 -17.82 -24.14
C PRO A 401 -0.79 -17.75 -22.92
N ASP A 402 -0.65 -16.57 -22.30
CA ASP A 402 0.20 -16.37 -21.12
C ASP A 402 -0.53 -16.64 -19.80
N HIS A 403 -1.87 -16.66 -19.82
CA HIS A 403 -2.72 -16.76 -18.63
C HIS A 403 -3.91 -17.70 -18.90
N PRO A 404 -3.71 -19.03 -18.97
CA PRO A 404 -4.75 -19.97 -19.42
C PRO A 404 -6.03 -20.00 -18.56
N ALA A 405 -6.01 -19.43 -17.36
CA ALA A 405 -7.17 -19.31 -16.49
C ALA A 405 -8.12 -18.16 -16.88
N VAL A 406 -7.71 -17.29 -17.82
CA VAL A 406 -8.46 -16.10 -18.24
C VAL A 406 -8.85 -16.25 -19.71
N PRO A 407 -10.14 -16.04 -20.08
CA PRO A 407 -10.54 -15.98 -21.49
C PRO A 407 -9.84 -14.83 -22.23
N ALA A 408 -9.36 -15.11 -23.44
CA ALA A 408 -8.65 -14.14 -24.27
C ALA A 408 -9.53 -12.92 -24.59
N GLY A 409 -10.83 -13.13 -24.83
CA GLY A 409 -11.81 -12.05 -25.03
C GLY A 409 -11.98 -11.12 -23.83
N LEU A 410 -11.90 -11.65 -22.61
CA LEU A 410 -11.98 -10.86 -21.37
C LEU A 410 -10.71 -10.02 -21.16
N ALA A 411 -9.54 -10.63 -21.38
CA ALA A 411 -8.25 -9.92 -21.32
C ALA A 411 -8.22 -8.77 -22.36
N ALA A 412 -8.65 -9.05 -23.59
CA ALA A 412 -8.73 -8.06 -24.66
C ALA A 412 -9.76 -6.94 -24.37
N THR A 413 -10.91 -7.26 -23.78
CA THR A 413 -11.90 -6.27 -23.32
C THR A 413 -11.31 -5.34 -22.27
N THR A 414 -10.53 -5.89 -21.33
CA THR A 414 -9.83 -5.10 -20.31
C THR A 414 -8.82 -4.15 -20.95
N ALA A 415 -8.01 -4.64 -21.89
CA ALA A 415 -7.06 -3.83 -22.64
C ALA A 415 -7.75 -2.72 -23.46
N LEU A 416 -8.92 -3.00 -24.05
CA LEU A 416 -9.74 -2.02 -24.78
C LEU A 416 -10.20 -0.89 -23.86
N ILE A 417 -10.80 -1.20 -22.71
CA ILE A 417 -11.27 -0.19 -21.76
C ILE A 417 -10.11 0.71 -21.29
N GLN A 418 -8.96 0.11 -21.00
CA GLN A 418 -7.75 0.83 -20.61
C GLN A 418 -7.22 1.75 -21.72
N ALA A 419 -7.28 1.30 -22.98
CA ALA A 419 -6.87 2.09 -24.14
C ALA A 419 -7.83 3.25 -24.43
N LEU A 420 -9.15 3.03 -24.32
CA LEU A 420 -10.15 4.08 -24.49
C LEU A 420 -10.01 5.17 -23.41
N ASN A 421 -9.64 4.78 -22.19
CA ASN A 421 -9.33 5.72 -21.12
C ASN A 421 -8.07 6.56 -21.41
N ASP A 422 -7.01 5.96 -21.98
CA ASP A 422 -5.81 6.72 -22.39
C ASP A 422 -6.10 7.74 -23.49
N ASN A 423 -6.99 7.39 -24.41
CA ASN A 423 -7.40 8.26 -25.51
C ASN A 423 -8.36 9.38 -25.06
N GLY A 424 -8.74 9.42 -23.78
CA GLY A 424 -9.70 10.39 -23.25
C GLY A 424 -11.08 10.31 -23.92
N THR A 425 -11.47 9.12 -24.40
CA THR A 425 -12.74 8.93 -25.10
C THR A 425 -13.92 9.11 -24.16
N THR A 426 -14.88 9.94 -24.56
CA THR A 426 -16.18 10.11 -23.87
C THR A 426 -17.32 9.36 -24.56
N THR A 427 -17.02 8.67 -25.66
CA THR A 427 -17.98 7.90 -26.45
C THR A 427 -18.51 6.71 -25.64
N PRO A 428 -19.84 6.48 -25.61
CA PRO A 428 -20.41 5.32 -24.95
C PRO A 428 -19.88 4.00 -25.53
N VAL A 429 -19.48 3.09 -24.63
CA VAL A 429 -19.02 1.74 -24.97
C VAL A 429 -20.04 0.73 -24.49
N HIS A 430 -20.54 -0.09 -25.40
CA HIS A 430 -21.50 -1.15 -25.14
C HIS A 430 -20.81 -2.50 -25.30
N THR A 431 -20.47 -3.15 -24.19
CA THR A 431 -19.98 -4.54 -24.21
C THR A 431 -21.17 -5.48 -24.22
N LEU A 432 -21.29 -6.30 -25.27
CA LEU A 432 -22.37 -7.25 -25.41
C LEU A 432 -21.85 -8.66 -25.19
N THR A 433 -22.59 -9.42 -24.39
CA THR A 433 -22.32 -10.82 -24.06
C THR A 433 -23.59 -11.62 -24.36
N GLN A 434 -23.45 -12.88 -24.72
CA GLN A 434 -24.59 -13.78 -24.94
C GLN A 434 -24.49 -14.96 -23.97
N GLY A 435 -25.60 -15.40 -23.38
CA GLY A 435 -25.62 -16.61 -22.52
C GLY A 435 -24.74 -16.55 -21.25
N ALA A 436 -24.24 -15.36 -20.89
CA ALA A 436 -23.30 -15.12 -19.80
C ALA A 436 -23.95 -15.08 -18.42
N VAL A 437 -25.23 -14.72 -18.35
CA VAL A 437 -26.00 -14.58 -17.12
C VAL A 437 -27.38 -15.17 -17.37
N SER A 438 -27.87 -15.97 -16.42
CA SER A 438 -29.23 -16.51 -16.45
C SER A 438 -30.18 -15.57 -15.72
N THR A 439 -31.28 -15.21 -16.37
CA THR A 439 -32.34 -14.35 -15.81
C THR A 439 -33.48 -15.13 -15.14
N GLY A 440 -33.45 -16.47 -15.23
CA GLY A 440 -34.46 -17.33 -14.62
C GLY A 440 -34.31 -18.80 -15.02
N SER A 441 -35.13 -19.67 -14.45
CA SER A 441 -35.07 -21.12 -14.70
C SER A 441 -35.32 -21.55 -16.15
N THR A 442 -35.84 -20.66 -16.99
CA THR A 442 -36.08 -20.89 -18.42
C THR A 442 -34.99 -20.33 -19.34
N ASP A 443 -33.95 -19.71 -18.77
CA ASP A 443 -32.87 -19.03 -19.48
C ASP A 443 -31.53 -19.76 -19.22
N PRO A 444 -31.10 -20.66 -20.12
CA PRO A 444 -29.92 -21.50 -19.89
C PRO A 444 -28.63 -20.70 -19.97
N LEU A 445 -27.73 -20.94 -19.02
CA LEU A 445 -26.39 -20.35 -18.97
C LEU A 445 -25.46 -21.09 -19.96
N THR A 446 -25.43 -20.65 -21.21
CA THR A 446 -24.70 -21.34 -22.30
C THR A 446 -23.24 -20.88 -22.45
N HIS A 447 -22.91 -19.67 -22.01
CA HIS A 447 -21.60 -19.03 -22.22
C HIS A 447 -21.13 -18.28 -20.96
N PRO A 448 -21.01 -18.97 -19.81
CA PRO A 448 -20.68 -18.34 -18.53
C PRO A 448 -19.32 -17.63 -18.49
N LEU A 449 -18.41 -17.94 -19.42
CA LEU A 449 -17.08 -17.33 -19.50
C LEU A 449 -17.09 -15.90 -20.06
N GLN A 450 -18.21 -15.44 -20.62
CA GLN A 450 -18.38 -14.08 -21.10
C GLN A 450 -18.77 -13.08 -20.01
N ALA A 451 -19.09 -13.56 -18.79
CA ALA A 451 -19.64 -12.78 -17.68
C ALA A 451 -18.62 -11.90 -16.94
#